data_AF-A0A971YL21-F1
#
_entry.id   AF-A0A971YL21-F1
#
_cell.length_a   1.000
_cell.length_b   1.000
_cell.length_c   1.000
_cell.angle_alpha   90.00
_cell.angle_beta   90.00
_cell.angle_gamma   90.00
#
_symmetry.space_group_name_H-M   'P 1'
#
loop_
_entity.id
_entity.type
_entity.pdbx_description
1 polymer ?
#
loop_
_entity_poly.entity_id
_entity_poly.type
_entity_poly.pdbx_seq_one_letter_code
_entity_poly.pdbx_strand_id
1 'polypeptide(L)'
;MKKVIALVLVLAMAASLLIGCSSKGGWQVVKQFSYKDIASWGTMQTPIEGSGSGSVESVNDTDGYVTIKAASDGWGGLESGYFEIDLNKEPMILAKIFENPDGCNWGMKVVPENAMEDHQWGFYIMPDNNLKWNKYAGVNLKEALGDDFISIYGEKCKVKLWIYPAGGPEAIVSVSEILLLNTK
;
A
#
# COMPACT_ATOMS: atom_id res chain seq x y z
N MET A 1 -50.93 -32.84 10.20
CA MET A 1 -50.42 -32.79 8.80
C MET A 1 -50.32 -31.37 8.23
N LYS A 2 -51.36 -30.52 8.30
CA LYS A 2 -51.29 -29.13 7.77
C LYS A 2 -50.19 -28.23 8.37
N LYS A 3 -49.86 -28.39 9.66
CA LYS A 3 -48.82 -27.59 10.35
C LYS A 3 -47.38 -27.99 9.99
N VAL A 4 -47.16 -29.23 9.55
CA VAL A 4 -45.81 -29.72 9.17
C VAL A 4 -45.46 -29.27 7.75
N ILE A 5 -46.44 -29.23 6.84
CA ILE A 5 -46.26 -28.75 5.47
C ILE A 5 -45.94 -27.24 5.45
N ALA A 6 -46.58 -26.46 6.31
CA ALA A 6 -46.31 -25.02 6.42
C ALA A 6 -44.88 -24.72 6.93
N LEU A 7 -44.34 -25.54 7.83
CA LEU A 7 -43.00 -25.35 8.38
C LEU A 7 -41.90 -25.69 7.35
N VAL A 8 -42.12 -26.72 6.53
CA VAL A 8 -41.18 -27.13 5.47
C VAL A 8 -41.13 -26.11 4.33
N LEU A 9 -42.26 -25.46 3.98
CA LEU A 9 -42.28 -24.40 2.97
C LEU A 9 -41.57 -23.11 3.43
N VAL A 10 -41.67 -22.75 4.72
CA VAL A 10 -40.98 -21.56 5.26
C VAL A 10 -39.46 -21.80 5.34
N LEU A 11 -39.01 -23.00 5.67
CA LEU A 11 -37.59 -23.36 5.66
C LEU A 11 -37.00 -23.40 4.23
N ALA A 12 -37.76 -23.84 3.23
CA ALA A 12 -37.31 -23.83 1.83
C ALA A 12 -37.20 -22.41 1.23
N MET A 13 -38.07 -21.47 1.64
CA MET A 13 -37.98 -20.05 1.24
C MET A 13 -36.89 -19.27 1.99
N ALA A 14 -36.59 -19.63 3.24
CA ALA A 14 -35.48 -19.02 3.98
C ALA A 14 -34.10 -19.48 3.44
N ALA A 15 -33.99 -20.71 2.94
CA ALA A 15 -32.76 -21.24 2.36
C ALA A 15 -32.43 -20.63 0.98
N SER A 16 -33.43 -20.24 0.18
CA SER A 16 -33.22 -19.60 -1.13
C SER A 16 -32.87 -18.11 -1.04
N LEU A 17 -33.16 -17.45 0.08
CA LEU A 17 -32.75 -16.05 0.34
C LEU A 17 -31.28 -15.91 0.76
N LEU A 18 -30.63 -17.00 1.19
CA LEU A 18 -29.21 -17.00 1.58
C LEU A 18 -28.24 -17.33 0.43
N ILE A 19 -28.76 -17.71 -0.75
CA ILE A 19 -27.94 -18.00 -1.94
C ILE A 19 -27.73 -16.71 -2.79
N GLY A 20 -28.36 -15.61 -2.40
CA GLY A 20 -28.42 -14.35 -3.17
C GLY A 20 -27.39 -13.27 -2.83
N CYS A 21 -26.24 -13.58 -2.23
CA CYS A 21 -25.13 -12.63 -2.09
C CYS A 21 -23.81 -13.20 -2.61
N SER A 22 -23.80 -13.54 -3.90
CA SER A 22 -22.54 -13.52 -4.64
C SER A 22 -22.17 -12.06 -4.88
N SER A 23 -21.34 -11.49 -4.00
CA SER A 23 -20.76 -10.16 -4.19
C SER A 23 -19.84 -10.15 -5.41
N LYS A 24 -20.44 -9.96 -6.58
CA LYS A 24 -19.74 -9.51 -7.79
C LYS A 24 -19.29 -8.06 -7.54
N GLY A 25 -18.08 -7.89 -7.01
CA GLY A 25 -17.48 -6.56 -6.80
C GLY A 25 -16.90 -6.27 -5.40
N GLY A 26 -16.47 -7.30 -4.65
CA GLY A 26 -15.76 -7.09 -3.38
C GLY A 26 -14.27 -6.78 -3.59
N TRP A 27 -13.70 -5.97 -2.70
CA TRP A 27 -12.24 -5.83 -2.57
C TRP A 27 -11.66 -7.05 -1.87
N GLN A 28 -10.49 -7.50 -2.29
CA GLN A 28 -9.72 -8.55 -1.64
C GLN A 28 -8.28 -8.09 -1.43
N VAL A 29 -7.72 -8.38 -0.26
CA VAL A 29 -6.29 -8.18 0.00
C VAL A 29 -5.52 -9.21 -0.82
N VAL A 30 -4.72 -8.74 -1.77
CA VAL A 30 -3.87 -9.59 -2.62
C VAL A 30 -2.41 -9.60 -2.15
N LYS A 31 -2.02 -8.58 -1.37
CA LYS A 31 -0.71 -8.53 -0.73
C LYS A 31 -0.80 -7.73 0.56
N GLN A 32 -0.09 -8.19 1.59
CA GLN A 32 0.10 -7.47 2.84
C GLN A 32 1.59 -7.42 3.14
N PHE A 33 2.05 -6.24 3.54
CA PHE A 33 3.35 -6.03 4.14
C PHE A 33 3.12 -5.59 5.58
N SER A 34 3.41 -6.47 6.52
CA SER A 34 3.43 -6.12 7.94
C SER A 34 4.62 -5.21 8.26
N TYR A 35 4.61 -4.59 9.43
CA TYR A 35 5.78 -3.84 9.91
C TYR A 35 7.07 -4.68 9.95
N LYS A 36 6.98 -6.01 10.12
CA LYS A 36 8.16 -6.90 10.07
C LYS A 36 8.68 -7.08 8.66
N ASP A 37 7.77 -7.20 7.70
CA ASP A 37 8.14 -7.24 6.28
C ASP A 37 8.82 -5.94 5.89
N ILE A 38 8.22 -4.80 6.25
CA ILE A 38 8.76 -3.46 5.97
C ILE A 38 10.11 -3.25 6.68
N ALA A 39 10.29 -3.72 7.90
CA ALA A 39 11.58 -3.66 8.60
C ALA A 39 12.70 -4.49 7.94
N SER A 40 12.33 -5.45 7.08
CA SER A 40 13.29 -6.25 6.31
C SER A 40 13.57 -5.71 4.91
N TRP A 41 12.90 -4.62 4.52
CA TRP A 41 13.09 -3.99 3.21
C TRP A 41 14.49 -3.41 3.04
N GLY A 42 14.91 -3.29 1.78
CA GLY A 42 16.16 -2.62 1.42
C GLY A 42 16.03 -1.12 1.56
N THR A 43 17.16 -0.41 1.59
CA THR A 43 17.15 1.05 1.44
C THR A 43 16.79 1.43 0.00
N MET A 44 16.06 2.53 -0.16
CA MET A 44 15.69 3.05 -1.49
C MET A 44 16.92 3.22 -2.39
N GLN A 45 16.81 2.72 -3.62
CA GLN A 45 17.84 2.83 -4.65
C GLN A 45 17.47 3.93 -5.63
N THR A 46 18.06 5.12 -5.47
CA THR A 46 17.79 6.26 -6.35
C THR A 46 18.79 6.33 -7.51
N PRO A 47 18.52 7.11 -8.58
CA PRO A 47 19.47 7.27 -9.69
C PRO A 47 20.75 8.01 -9.30
N ILE A 48 20.73 8.73 -8.16
CA ILE A 48 21.88 9.49 -7.65
C ILE A 48 22.47 8.72 -6.47
N GLU A 49 23.71 8.27 -6.62
CA GLU A 49 24.43 7.58 -5.55
C GLU A 49 24.44 8.43 -4.26
N GLY A 50 24.05 7.79 -3.16
CA GLY A 50 24.04 8.43 -1.84
C GLY A 50 22.85 9.35 -1.54
N SER A 51 21.87 9.48 -2.43
CA SER A 51 20.66 10.28 -2.18
C SER A 51 19.43 9.42 -1.90
N GLY A 52 18.54 9.90 -1.03
CA GLY A 52 17.23 9.30 -0.79
C GLY A 52 17.26 7.92 -0.16
N SER A 53 18.42 7.51 0.35
CA SER A 53 18.49 6.33 1.21
C SER A 53 17.75 6.61 2.52
N GLY A 54 17.24 5.57 3.15
CA GLY A 54 16.74 5.63 4.51
C GLY A 54 17.16 4.40 5.28
N SER A 55 16.77 4.36 6.55
CA SER A 55 17.09 3.25 7.43
C SER A 55 15.93 2.90 8.35
N VAL A 56 15.90 1.66 8.81
CA VAL A 56 15.09 1.30 9.97
C VAL A 56 15.75 1.90 11.20
N GLU A 57 15.04 2.81 11.87
CA GLU A 57 15.46 3.41 13.14
C GLU A 57 15.12 2.48 14.31
N SER A 58 13.91 1.93 14.32
CA SER A 58 13.43 1.04 15.38
C SER A 58 12.27 0.18 14.93
N VAL A 59 12.04 -0.93 15.64
CA VAL A 59 10.86 -1.78 15.52
C VAL A 59 10.20 -1.87 16.89
N ASN A 60 8.89 -1.63 16.94
CA ASN A 60 8.08 -1.79 18.14
C ASN A 60 7.13 -2.98 17.93
N ASP A 61 7.49 -4.14 18.47
CA ASP A 61 6.66 -5.35 18.42
C ASP A 61 5.40 -5.28 19.29
N THR A 62 5.40 -4.42 20.32
CA THR A 62 4.26 -4.26 21.23
C THR A 62 3.09 -3.55 20.55
N ASP A 63 3.37 -2.45 19.88
CA ASP A 63 2.36 -1.65 19.17
C ASP A 63 2.25 -2.01 17.68
N GLY A 64 3.20 -2.79 17.17
CA GLY A 64 3.19 -3.34 15.82
C GLY A 64 3.50 -2.31 14.73
N TYR A 65 4.67 -1.65 14.83
CA TYR A 65 5.15 -0.74 13.80
C TYR A 65 6.68 -0.76 13.63
N VAL A 66 7.13 -0.28 12.48
CA VAL A 66 8.54 0.03 12.19
C VAL A 66 8.70 1.51 11.97
N THR A 67 9.74 2.11 12.54
CA THR A 67 10.09 3.52 12.32
C THR A 67 11.20 3.59 11.26
N ILE A 68 10.93 4.34 10.20
CA ILE A 68 11.85 4.61 9.11
C ILE A 68 12.40 6.02 9.30
N LYS A 69 13.71 6.20 9.16
CA LYS A 69 14.40 7.49 9.24
C LYS A 69 14.97 7.90 7.88
N ALA A 70 14.88 9.20 7.59
CA ALA A 70 15.47 9.84 6.42
C ALA A 70 17.00 9.77 6.45
N ALA A 71 17.64 9.91 5.29
CA ALA A 71 19.08 10.13 5.23
C ALA A 71 19.45 11.57 5.61
N SER A 72 20.76 11.83 5.65
CA SER A 72 21.34 13.13 5.96
C SER A 72 20.98 14.24 4.96
N ASP A 73 20.54 13.90 3.74
CA ASP A 73 20.02 14.86 2.75
C ASP A 73 18.56 15.27 3.04
N GLY A 74 17.96 14.74 4.11
CA GLY A 74 16.69 15.19 4.68
C GLY A 74 15.44 14.52 4.11
N TRP A 75 15.63 13.45 3.35
CA TRP A 75 14.57 12.59 2.84
C TRP A 75 15.13 11.18 2.61
N GLY A 76 14.27 10.27 2.18
CA GLY A 76 14.67 8.91 1.81
C GLY A 76 14.17 7.85 2.78
N GLY A 77 14.15 6.60 2.34
CA GLY A 77 13.38 5.57 3.02
C GLY A 77 13.72 4.15 2.60
N LEU A 78 12.73 3.28 2.65
CA LEU A 78 12.87 1.86 2.36
C LEU A 78 12.15 1.49 1.07
N GLU A 79 12.63 0.43 0.42
CA GLU A 79 12.03 -0.15 -0.77
C GLU A 79 11.68 -1.63 -0.62
N SER A 80 10.48 -1.97 -1.07
CA SER A 80 10.06 -3.37 -1.15
C SER A 80 10.84 -4.13 -2.22
N GLY A 81 10.80 -5.47 -2.15
CA GLY A 81 11.05 -6.28 -3.34
C GLY A 81 9.99 -6.04 -4.42
N TYR A 82 10.29 -6.43 -5.67
CA TYR A 82 9.33 -6.34 -6.77
C TYR A 82 8.14 -7.27 -6.56
N PHE A 83 6.95 -6.80 -6.94
CA PHE A 83 5.71 -7.59 -7.00
C PHE A 83 4.85 -7.12 -8.18
N GLU A 84 3.93 -7.97 -8.61
CA GLU A 84 3.04 -7.66 -9.74
C GLU A 84 1.83 -6.84 -9.27
N ILE A 85 1.47 -5.82 -10.06
CA ILE A 85 0.19 -5.11 -9.98
C ILE A 85 -0.63 -5.38 -11.24
N ASP A 86 -1.96 -5.34 -11.09
CA ASP A 86 -2.92 -5.47 -12.18
C ASP A 86 -3.91 -4.31 -12.14
N LEU A 87 -3.66 -3.27 -12.92
CA LEU A 87 -4.44 -2.03 -12.98
C LEU A 87 -5.86 -2.27 -13.53
N ASN A 88 -6.12 -3.38 -14.23
CA ASN A 88 -7.48 -3.76 -14.62
C ASN A 88 -8.36 -4.20 -13.46
N LYS A 89 -7.74 -4.54 -12.33
CA LYS A 89 -8.43 -4.94 -11.12
C LYS A 89 -8.68 -3.77 -10.18
N GLU A 90 -8.56 -2.53 -10.67
CA GLU A 90 -8.75 -1.30 -9.90
C GLU A 90 -8.04 -1.36 -8.54
N PRO A 91 -6.70 -1.59 -8.53
CA PRO A 91 -5.97 -1.85 -7.31
C PRO A 91 -5.94 -0.60 -6.40
N MET A 92 -6.06 -0.82 -5.10
CA MET A 92 -5.83 0.20 -4.08
C MET A 92 -4.65 -0.18 -3.21
N ILE A 93 -3.87 0.83 -2.84
CA ILE A 93 -2.87 0.69 -1.78
C ILE A 93 -3.37 1.44 -0.54
N LEU A 94 -3.33 0.76 0.61
CA LEU A 94 -3.59 1.34 1.92
C LEU A 94 -2.32 1.28 2.77
N ALA A 95 -1.80 2.42 3.20
CA ALA A 95 -0.65 2.49 4.11
C ALA A 95 -1.12 2.95 5.50
N LYS A 96 -0.92 2.12 6.52
CA LYS A 96 -1.28 2.42 7.90
C LYS A 96 -0.13 3.09 8.61
N ILE A 97 -0.26 4.38 8.88
CA ILE A 97 0.77 5.17 9.53
C ILE A 97 0.45 5.28 11.01
N PHE A 98 1.32 4.73 11.84
CA PHE A 98 1.24 4.83 13.30
C PHE A 98 1.46 6.27 13.73
N GLU A 99 2.61 6.85 13.40
CA GLU A 99 3.00 8.21 13.77
C GLU A 99 3.94 8.83 12.74
N ASN A 100 3.95 10.16 12.68
CA ASN A 100 4.89 11.00 11.95
C ASN A 100 5.07 12.31 12.76
N PRO A 101 6.28 12.77 13.08
CA PRO A 101 6.49 13.98 13.87
C PRO A 101 5.85 15.21 13.21
N ASP A 102 5.43 16.17 14.04
CA ASP A 102 4.97 17.47 13.53
C ASP A 102 6.09 18.19 12.78
N GLY A 103 5.75 18.82 11.65
CA GLY A 103 6.71 19.50 10.78
C GLY A 103 7.46 18.57 9.81
N CYS A 104 7.32 17.24 9.96
CA CYS A 104 7.80 16.27 8.99
C CYS A 104 6.66 15.81 8.07
N ASN A 105 7.01 15.32 6.90
CA ASN A 105 6.10 14.67 5.97
C ASN A 105 6.56 13.23 5.71
N TRP A 106 5.70 12.44 5.09
CA TRP A 106 6.05 11.17 4.49
C TRP A 106 5.33 11.02 3.15
N GLY A 107 5.90 10.20 2.27
CA GLY A 107 5.33 9.91 0.97
C GLY A 107 5.51 8.45 0.57
N MET A 108 4.84 8.08 -0.51
CA MET A 108 4.98 6.75 -1.09
C MET A 108 5.01 6.82 -2.62
N LYS A 109 5.93 6.07 -3.21
CA LYS A 109 6.08 5.96 -4.67
C LYS A 109 6.04 4.53 -5.14
N VAL A 110 5.70 4.38 -6.43
CA VAL A 110 5.84 3.14 -7.20
C VAL A 110 6.99 3.29 -8.17
N VAL A 111 7.88 2.29 -8.22
CA VAL A 111 8.95 2.21 -9.21
C VAL A 111 8.77 0.95 -10.06
N PRO A 112 8.58 1.06 -11.39
CA PRO A 112 8.49 -0.11 -12.25
C PRO A 112 9.83 -0.82 -12.41
N GLU A 113 9.83 -2.15 -12.57
CA GLU A 113 11.04 -2.98 -12.72
C GLU A 113 11.91 -2.56 -13.91
N ASN A 114 11.28 -2.08 -14.97
CA ASN A 114 11.89 -1.59 -16.20
C ASN A 114 11.80 -0.07 -16.34
N ALA A 115 11.96 0.68 -15.23
CA ALA A 115 11.91 2.13 -15.25
C ALA A 115 12.87 2.75 -16.30
N MET A 116 12.31 3.56 -17.20
CA MET A 116 13.09 4.39 -18.12
C MET A 116 13.85 5.47 -17.34
N GLU A 117 14.89 6.06 -17.93
CA GLU A 117 15.79 7.03 -17.28
C GLU A 117 15.05 8.11 -16.46
N ASP A 118 14.04 8.74 -17.03
CA ASP A 118 13.25 9.79 -16.36
C ASP A 118 12.26 9.27 -15.29
N HIS A 119 12.06 7.96 -15.21
CA HIS A 119 11.09 7.30 -14.32
C HIS A 119 11.76 6.54 -13.16
N GLN A 120 13.09 6.53 -13.08
CA GLN A 120 13.84 5.84 -12.04
C GLN A 120 13.62 6.44 -10.63
N TRP A 121 13.10 7.67 -10.53
CA TRP A 121 12.67 8.29 -9.27
C TRP A 121 11.31 7.79 -8.76
N GLY A 122 10.61 6.98 -9.56
CA GLY A 122 9.27 6.50 -9.27
C GLY A 122 8.17 7.55 -9.43
N PHE A 123 6.95 7.05 -9.39
CA PHE A 123 5.72 7.82 -9.49
C PHE A 123 5.11 8.00 -8.11
N TYR A 124 4.73 9.23 -7.77
CA TYR A 124 3.99 9.50 -6.54
C TYR A 124 2.64 8.81 -6.58
N ILE A 125 2.38 7.99 -5.56
CA ILE A 125 1.06 7.40 -5.33
C ILE A 125 0.45 7.94 -4.03
N MET A 126 1.28 8.41 -3.10
CA MET A 126 0.84 9.27 -2.00
C MET A 126 1.82 10.44 -1.92
N PRO A 127 1.36 11.69 -2.10
CA PRO A 127 2.23 12.85 -2.03
C PRO A 127 2.75 13.05 -0.60
N ASP A 128 3.80 13.85 -0.46
CA ASP A 128 4.36 14.20 0.84
C ASP A 128 3.27 14.86 1.72
N ASN A 129 2.94 14.21 2.84
CA ASN A 129 1.83 14.59 3.71
C ASN A 129 2.14 14.28 5.19
N ASN A 130 1.25 14.70 6.09
CA ASN A 130 1.40 14.50 7.55
C ASN A 130 0.23 13.68 8.15
N LEU A 131 -0.33 12.72 7.40
CA LEU A 131 -1.32 11.79 7.95
C LEU A 131 -0.65 10.84 8.96
N LYS A 132 -1.28 10.66 10.13
CA LYS A 132 -0.76 9.87 11.25
C LYS A 132 -1.85 9.45 12.23
N TRP A 133 -1.45 8.89 13.38
CA TRP A 133 -2.29 8.37 14.47
C TRP A 133 -3.01 7.07 14.12
N ASN A 134 -2.24 6.10 13.63
CA ASN A 134 -2.67 4.75 13.28
C ASN A 134 -3.80 4.73 12.22
N LYS A 135 -3.75 5.67 11.26
CA LYS A 135 -4.73 5.85 10.18
C LYS A 135 -4.22 5.27 8.87
N TYR A 136 -5.14 4.82 8.01
CA TYR A 136 -4.80 4.49 6.63
C TYR A 136 -4.84 5.73 5.76
N ALA A 137 -3.75 5.97 5.02
CA ALA A 137 -3.80 6.66 3.74
C ALA A 137 -4.17 5.63 2.69
N GLY A 138 -5.06 5.99 1.77
CA GLY A 138 -5.51 5.10 0.70
C GLY A 138 -5.46 5.79 -0.65
N VAL A 139 -5.05 5.06 -1.68
CA VAL A 139 -5.02 5.56 -3.05
C VAL A 139 -5.48 4.48 -4.05
N ASN A 140 -6.30 4.87 -5.03
CA ASN A 140 -6.53 4.06 -6.23
C ASN A 140 -5.30 4.19 -7.13
N LEU A 141 -4.61 3.08 -7.37
CA LEU A 141 -3.33 3.07 -8.05
C LEU A 141 -3.45 3.41 -9.53
N LYS A 142 -4.55 3.01 -10.18
CA LYS A 142 -4.82 3.32 -11.59
C LYS A 142 -5.00 4.82 -11.78
N GLU A 143 -5.77 5.45 -10.90
CA GLU A 143 -5.98 6.90 -10.91
C GLU A 143 -4.67 7.66 -10.63
N ALA A 144 -3.89 7.21 -9.65
CA ALA A 144 -2.64 7.87 -9.29
C ALA A 144 -1.54 7.76 -10.36
N LEU A 145 -1.45 6.63 -11.04
CA LEU A 145 -0.44 6.41 -12.08
C LEU A 145 -0.84 6.99 -13.44
N GLY A 146 -2.16 7.01 -13.74
CA GLY A 146 -2.70 7.61 -14.96
C GLY A 146 -2.41 6.83 -16.25
N ASP A 147 -2.99 7.33 -17.35
CA ASP A 147 -2.94 6.67 -18.66
C ASP A 147 -1.52 6.63 -19.25
N ASP A 148 -0.69 7.64 -18.97
CA ASP A 148 0.69 7.69 -19.46
C ASP A 148 1.51 6.52 -18.91
N PHE A 149 1.41 6.24 -17.61
CA PHE A 149 2.06 5.08 -17.00
C PHE A 149 1.59 3.77 -17.67
N ILE A 150 0.28 3.62 -17.85
CA ILE A 150 -0.33 2.43 -18.45
C ILE A 150 0.15 2.25 -19.90
N SER A 151 0.25 3.34 -20.66
CA SER A 151 0.70 3.29 -22.06
C SER A 151 2.15 2.81 -22.21
N ILE A 152 3.00 3.08 -21.21
CA ILE A 152 4.42 2.78 -21.22
C ILE A 152 4.71 1.40 -20.62
N TYR A 153 4.11 1.09 -19.48
CA TYR A 153 4.43 -0.11 -18.69
C TYR A 153 3.38 -1.21 -18.79
N GLY A 154 2.22 -0.91 -19.38
CA GLY A 154 1.08 -1.80 -19.45
C GLY A 154 0.23 -1.81 -18.18
N GLU A 155 -0.95 -2.42 -18.28
CA GLU A 155 -1.88 -2.55 -17.16
C GLU A 155 -1.42 -3.59 -16.12
N LYS A 156 -0.57 -4.53 -16.54
CA LYS A 156 0.03 -5.55 -15.68
C LYS A 156 1.53 -5.41 -15.71
N CYS A 157 2.13 -5.05 -14.59
CA CYS A 157 3.56 -4.82 -14.51
C CYS A 157 4.12 -5.14 -13.13
N LYS A 158 5.43 -5.36 -13.07
CA LYS A 158 6.16 -5.52 -11.81
C LYS A 158 6.63 -4.17 -11.31
N VAL A 159 6.40 -3.93 -10.03
CA VAL A 159 6.75 -2.69 -9.35
C VAL A 159 7.32 -2.98 -7.97
N LYS A 160 8.08 -2.02 -7.44
CA LYS A 160 8.40 -1.96 -6.01
C LYS A 160 7.78 -0.70 -5.41
N LEU A 161 7.57 -0.72 -4.09
CA LEU A 161 7.12 0.45 -3.34
C LEU A 161 8.30 1.10 -2.65
N TRP A 162 8.30 2.42 -2.65
CA TRP A 162 9.14 3.25 -1.79
C TRP A 162 8.27 3.93 -0.76
N ILE A 163 8.64 3.85 0.51
CA ILE A 163 8.04 4.64 1.59
C ILE A 163 9.12 5.40 2.33
N TYR A 164 8.93 6.70 2.48
CA TYR A 164 9.98 7.57 3.00
C TYR A 164 9.40 8.70 3.85
N PRO A 165 10.06 9.07 4.96
CA PRO A 165 9.92 10.38 5.56
C PRO A 165 10.65 11.46 4.76
N ALA A 166 10.24 12.70 4.93
CA ALA A 166 10.82 13.90 4.33
C ALA A 166 10.62 15.11 5.25
N GLY A 167 11.45 16.14 5.09
CA GLY A 167 11.37 17.38 5.87
C GLY A 167 12.57 17.65 6.77
N GLY A 168 13.65 16.87 6.61
CA GLY A 168 14.92 17.06 7.30
C GLY A 168 15.56 15.75 7.75
N PRO A 169 16.82 15.75 8.18
CA PRO A 169 17.56 14.54 8.54
C PRO A 169 16.99 13.79 9.75
N GLU A 170 16.21 14.47 10.57
CA GLU A 170 15.51 13.89 11.73
C GLU A 170 14.08 13.44 11.39
N ALA A 171 13.66 13.55 10.13
CA ALA A 171 12.34 13.12 9.70
C ALA A 171 12.24 11.58 9.83
N ILE A 172 11.17 11.14 10.49
CA ILE A 172 10.84 9.74 10.67
C ILE A 172 9.37 9.49 10.33
N VAL A 173 9.05 8.27 9.90
CA VAL A 173 7.66 7.79 9.78
C VAL A 173 7.55 6.40 10.37
N SER A 174 6.56 6.19 11.23
CA SER A 174 6.27 4.90 11.83
C SER A 174 5.12 4.23 11.09
N VAL A 175 5.37 3.06 10.51
CA VAL A 175 4.47 2.34 9.60
C VAL A 175 4.07 1.02 10.22
N SER A 176 2.76 0.75 10.30
CA SER A 176 2.24 -0.50 10.87
C SER A 176 2.03 -1.57 9.80
N GLU A 177 1.51 -1.20 8.64
CA GLU A 177 1.32 -2.12 7.51
C GLU A 177 1.04 -1.38 6.21
N ILE A 178 1.23 -2.08 5.10
CA ILE A 178 0.79 -1.67 3.77
C ILE A 178 0.00 -2.82 3.14
N LEU A 179 -1.19 -2.53 2.63
CA LEU A 179 -2.08 -3.47 1.97
C LEU A 179 -2.22 -3.12 0.50
N LEU A 180 -2.14 -4.11 -0.37
CA LEU A 180 -2.60 -4.03 -1.75
C LEU A 180 -3.91 -4.80 -1.85
N LEU A 181 -4.95 -4.11 -2.33
CA LEU A 181 -6.26 -4.68 -2.56
C LEU A 181 -6.62 -4.59 -4.04
N ASN A 182 -7.31 -5.60 -4.54
CA ASN A 182 -7.88 -5.63 -5.88
C ASN A 182 -9.39 -5.84 -5.79
N THR A 183 -10.12 -5.35 -6.78
CA THR A 183 -11.47 -5.83 -7.06
C THR A 183 -11.43 -7.28 -7.58
N LYS A 184 -12.44 -8.09 -7.23
CA LYS A 184 -12.55 -9.50 -7.66
C LYS A 184 -12.79 -9.63 -9.17
#